data_AF-A0A6M2C7J3-F1
#
_entry.id   AF-A0A6M2C7J3-F1
#
_cell.length_a   1.000
_cell.length_b   1.000
_cell.length_c   1.000
_cell.angle_alpha   90.00
_cell.angle_beta   90.00
_cell.angle_gamma   90.00
#
_symmetry.space_group_name_H-M   'P 1'
#
loop_
_entity.id
_entity.type
_entity.pdbx_description
1 polymer ?
#
loop_
_entity_poly.entity_id
_entity_poly.type
_entity_poly.pdbx_seq_one_letter_code
_entity_poly.pdbx_strand_id
1 'polypeptide(L)'
;MGGTVRPKYPQDAEIFTFAGLYSAWNDIQTGEALNSYTILTTEANETMKYVHNMKQRMPVMLKKADEMAGLDHSNPINDFAFPYQANLIALKV
;
A
#
# COMPACT_ATOMS: atom_id res chain seq x y z
N MET A 1 14.69 -9.58 26.22
CA MET A 1 14.21 -10.19 24.97
C MET A 1 13.54 -9.11 24.14
N GLY A 2 14.30 -8.37 23.33
CA GLY A 2 13.79 -7.26 22.51
C GLY A 2 14.52 -7.26 21.18
N GLY A 3 13.91 -7.87 20.17
CA GLY A 3 14.37 -7.80 18.78
C GLY A 3 13.41 -6.90 18.01
N THR A 4 13.94 -6.04 17.14
CA THR A 4 13.13 -5.19 16.27
C THR A 4 12.61 -6.04 15.12
N VAL A 5 11.32 -6.35 15.11
CA VAL A 5 10.69 -6.98 13.95
C VAL A 5 10.42 -5.90 12.91
N ARG A 6 10.91 -6.09 11.68
CA ARG A 6 10.64 -5.19 10.55
C ARG A 6 9.85 -5.94 9.49
N PRO A 7 8.81 -5.34 8.89
CA PRO A 7 8.15 -5.96 7.76
C PRO A 7 9.15 -6.03 6.59
N LYS A 8 9.22 -7.19 5.91
CA LYS A 8 9.94 -7.33 4.65
C LYS A 8 8.92 -7.62 3.55
N TYR A 9 9.00 -6.85 2.48
CA TYR A 9 8.12 -7.01 1.32
C TYR A 9 8.62 -8.19 0.47
N PRO A 10 7.74 -8.84 -0.32
CA PRO A 10 8.05 -10.11 -0.97
C PRO A 10 9.37 -10.07 -1.76
N GLN A 11 10.22 -11.06 -1.54
CA GLN A 11 11.54 -11.18 -2.18
C GLN A 11 11.45 -11.61 -3.65
N ASP A 12 10.32 -12.19 -4.06
CA ASP A 12 10.13 -12.77 -5.39
C ASP A 12 9.91 -11.71 -6.48
N ALA A 13 9.76 -10.44 -6.10
CA ALA A 13 9.64 -9.31 -7.01
C ALA A 13 10.63 -8.21 -6.60
N GLU A 14 11.57 -7.87 -7.48
CA GLU A 14 12.51 -6.75 -7.30
C GLU A 14 11.79 -5.40 -7.15
N ILE A 15 10.55 -5.33 -7.67
CA ILE A 15 9.64 -4.19 -7.60
C ILE A 15 8.25 -4.70 -7.20
N PHE A 16 7.58 -3.97 -6.29
CA PHE A 16 6.20 -4.22 -5.89
C PHE A 16 5.40 -2.91 -5.94
N THR A 17 4.07 -3.04 -6.00
CA THR A 17 3.17 -1.90 -6.26
C THR A 17 2.28 -1.62 -5.06
N PHE A 18 2.21 -0.37 -4.63
CA PHE A 18 1.19 0.11 -3.71
C PHE A 18 0.04 0.76 -4.48
N ALA A 19 -1.19 0.50 -4.04
CA ALA A 19 -2.34 1.27 -4.52
C ALA A 19 -2.26 2.71 -3.98
N GLY A 20 -2.59 3.67 -4.82
CA GLY A 20 -2.49 5.08 -4.49
C GLY A 20 -3.49 5.93 -5.25
N LEU A 21 -3.62 7.19 -4.84
CA LEU A 21 -4.38 8.21 -5.55
C LEU A 21 -3.43 9.28 -6.04
N TYR A 22 -3.72 9.84 -7.20
CA TYR A 22 -2.99 10.94 -7.81
C TYR A 22 -3.89 12.16 -7.93
N SER A 23 -3.33 13.35 -7.73
CA SER A 23 -4.00 14.60 -8.01
C SER A 23 -3.01 15.65 -8.50
N ALA A 24 -3.42 16.39 -9.52
CA ALA A 24 -2.74 17.60 -9.97
C ALA A 24 -3.54 18.81 -9.51
N TRP A 25 -2.87 19.72 -8.80
CA TRP A 25 -3.45 21.00 -8.38
C TRP A 25 -2.70 22.14 -9.05
N ASN A 26 -3.43 23.06 -9.67
CA ASN A 26 -2.82 24.27 -10.23
C ASN A 26 -2.86 25.38 -9.19
N ASP A 27 -1.70 25.97 -8.91
CA ASP A 27 -1.61 27.14 -8.06
C ASP A 27 -2.38 28.31 -8.68
N ILE A 28 -3.28 28.89 -7.89
CA ILE A 28 -4.23 29.91 -8.38
C ILE A 28 -3.51 31.24 -8.64
N GLN A 29 -2.38 31.48 -7.98
CA GLN A 29 -1.59 32.71 -8.10
C GLN A 29 -0.51 32.60 -9.20
N THR A 30 0.17 31.47 -9.28
CA THR A 30 1.31 31.28 -10.21
C THR A 30 0.94 30.51 -11.48
N GLY A 31 -0.16 29.76 -11.47
CA GLY A 31 -0.55 28.85 -12.54
C GLY A 31 0.30 27.56 -12.60
N GLU A 32 1.21 27.35 -11.65
CA GLU A 32 2.09 26.18 -11.62
C GLU A 32 1.33 24.91 -11.21
N ALA A 33 1.59 23.80 -11.91
CA ALA A 33 0.99 22.51 -11.61
C ALA A 33 1.78 21.77 -10.53
N LEU A 34 1.17 21.54 -9.37
CA LEU A 34 1.63 20.65 -8.33
C LEU A 34 1.06 19.25 -8.54
N ASN A 35 1.92 18.32 -8.95
CA ASN A 35 1.57 16.92 -9.08
C ASN A 35 1.86 16.19 -7.77
N SER A 36 0.85 15.54 -7.20
CA SER A 36 0.95 14.87 -5.91
C SER A 36 0.28 13.49 -5.95
N TYR A 37 0.71 12.62 -5.05
CA TYR A 37 0.09 11.32 -4.86
C TYR A 37 0.07 10.94 -3.39
N THR A 38 -0.78 9.96 -3.05
CA THR A 38 -0.85 9.36 -1.72
C THR A 38 -0.95 7.84 -1.82
N ILE A 39 -0.48 7.14 -0.79
CA ILE A 39 -0.57 5.69 -0.69
C ILE A 39 -1.82 5.32 0.10
N LEU A 40 -2.62 4.40 -0.43
CA LEU A 40 -3.80 3.88 0.27
C LEU A 40 -3.38 2.94 1.39
N THR A 41 -4.12 3.00 2.50
CA THR A 41 -3.94 2.09 3.64
C THR A 41 -5.21 1.31 3.91
N THR A 42 -5.04 0.10 4.42
CA THR A 42 -6.11 -0.82 4.81
C THR A 42 -5.83 -1.39 6.19
N GLU A 43 -6.75 -2.21 6.70
CA GLU A 43 -6.58 -2.91 7.97
C GLU A 43 -5.35 -3.82 7.91
N ALA A 44 -4.55 -3.81 8.98
CA ALA A 44 -3.40 -4.70 9.10
C ALA A 44 -3.83 -6.17 9.16
N ASN A 45 -3.20 -7.03 8.36
CA ASN A 45 -3.32 -8.48 8.55
C ASN A 45 -2.63 -8.94 9.85
N GLU A 46 -2.84 -10.20 10.26
CA GLU A 46 -2.31 -10.73 11.53
C GLU A 46 -0.80 -10.50 11.70
N THR A 47 -0.02 -10.72 10.63
CA THR A 47 1.41 -10.48 10.60
C THR A 47 1.75 -9.01 10.88
N MET A 48 1.11 -8.07 10.17
CA MET A 48 1.34 -6.64 10.36
C MET A 48 0.82 -6.12 11.71
N LYS A 49 -0.26 -6.71 12.24
CA LYS A 49 -0.76 -6.43 13.59
C LYS A 49 0.25 -6.84 14.66
N TYR A 50 1.01 -7.92 14.46
CA TYR A 50 2.09 -8.34 15.35
C TYR A 50 3.31 -7.40 15.27
N VAL A 51 3.70 -6.99 14.06
CA VAL A 51 4.91 -6.17 13.84
C VAL A 51 4.70 -4.69 14.16
N HIS A 52 3.57 -4.12 13.76
CA HIS A 52 3.26 -2.69 13.87
C HIS A 52 1.90 -2.48 14.56
N ASN A 53 1.84 -2.89 15.82
CA ASN A 53 0.62 -3.05 16.60
C ASN A 53 -0.06 -1.73 17.05
N MET A 54 0.56 -0.57 16.87
CA MET A 54 0.02 0.69 17.39
C MET A 54 -1.14 1.25 16.57
N LYS A 55 -1.03 1.25 15.24
CA LYS A 55 -2.01 1.88 14.33
C LYS A 55 -2.89 0.88 13.57
N GLN A 56 -2.57 -0.41 13.63
CA GLN A 56 -3.35 -1.51 13.04
C GLN A 56 -3.70 -1.29 11.55
N ARG A 57 -2.83 -0.59 10.82
CA ARG A 57 -2.96 -0.33 9.38
C ARG A 57 -1.73 -0.80 8.64
N MET A 58 -1.91 -1.12 7.37
CA MET A 58 -0.85 -1.42 6.42
C MET A 58 -1.16 -0.76 5.07
N PRO A 59 -0.15 -0.49 4.23
CA PRO A 59 -0.42 -0.05 2.87
C PRO A 59 -1.14 -1.14 2.06
N VAL A 60 -1.99 -0.73 1.13
CA VAL A 60 -2.59 -1.64 0.15
C VAL A 60 -1.53 -2.01 -0.87
N MET A 61 -1.04 -3.25 -0.82
CA MET A 61 -0.08 -3.79 -1.78
C MET A 61 -0.81 -4.62 -2.82
N LEU A 62 -0.68 -4.25 -4.10
CA LEU A 62 -1.30 -4.96 -5.20
C LEU A 62 -0.49 -6.21 -5.56
N LYS A 63 -1.19 -7.31 -5.84
CA LYS A 63 -0.59 -8.46 -6.51
C LYS A 63 -0.27 -8.04 -7.93
N LYS A 64 0.82 -8.57 -8.49
CA LYS A 64 1.26 -8.28 -9.86
C LYS A 64 0.16 -8.50 -10.91
N ALA A 65 -0.69 -9.51 -10.72
CA ALA A 65 -1.80 -9.79 -11.63
C ALA A 65 -2.93 -8.75 -11.59
N ASP A 66 -3.02 -7.99 -10.50
CA ASP A 66 -4.13 -7.07 -10.22
C ASP A 66 -3.75 -5.59 -10.45
N GLU A 67 -2.50 -5.31 -10.86
CA GLU A 67 -2.00 -3.95 -11.06
C GLU A 67 -2.83 -3.15 -12.07
N MET A 68 -3.24 -3.80 -13.17
CA MET A 68 -4.12 -3.17 -14.17
C MET A 68 -5.54 -3.00 -13.67
N ALA A 69 -6.06 -3.97 -12.91
CA ALA A 69 -7.38 -3.87 -12.31
C ALA A 69 -7.47 -2.70 -11.32
N GLY A 70 -6.38 -2.42 -10.59
CA GLY A 70 -6.27 -1.28 -9.67
C GLY A 70 -6.27 0.09 -10.34
N LEU A 71 -6.03 0.19 -11.64
CA LEU A 71 -6.11 1.43 -12.43
C LEU A 71 -7.46 1.59 -13.15
N ASP A 72 -8.30 0.56 -13.16
CA ASP A 72 -9.58 0.58 -13.84
C ASP A 72 -10.69 1.06 -12.89
N HIS A 73 -11.26 2.23 -13.20
CA HIS A 73 -12.27 2.90 -12.39
C HIS A 73 -13.62 2.16 -12.38
N SER A 74 -13.82 1.17 -13.25
CA SER A 74 -15.00 0.32 -13.23
C SER A 74 -14.95 -0.75 -12.13
N ASN A 75 -13.75 -1.06 -11.62
CA ASN A 75 -13.57 -1.99 -10.53
C ASN A 75 -13.86 -1.31 -9.17
N PRO A 76 -14.64 -1.95 -8.29
CA PRO A 76 -14.84 -1.43 -6.93
C PRO A 76 -13.53 -1.34 -6.15
N ILE A 77 -13.23 -0.15 -5.61
CA ILE A 77 -12.00 0.06 -4.82
C ILE A 77 -11.90 -0.86 -3.59
N ASN A 78 -13.05 -1.30 -3.06
CA ASN A 78 -13.12 -2.20 -1.91
C ASN A 78 -12.56 -3.60 -2.21
N ASP A 79 -12.46 -3.99 -3.49
CA ASP A 79 -11.89 -5.28 -3.88
C ASP A 79 -10.38 -5.36 -3.58
N PHE A 80 -9.74 -4.20 -3.40
CA PHE A 80 -8.33 -4.07 -3.02
C PHE A 80 -8.13 -3.74 -1.53
N ALA A 81 -9.19 -3.72 -0.73
CA ALA A 81 -9.13 -3.53 0.73
C ALA A 81 -9.16 -4.88 1.47
N PHE A 82 -8.75 -4.89 2.74
CA PHE A 82 -8.83 -6.08 3.60
C PHE A 82 -10.20 -6.78 3.44
N PRO A 83 -10.23 -8.10 3.19
CA PRO A 83 -9.16 -9.09 3.38
C PRO A 83 -8.21 -9.29 2.19
N TYR A 84 -8.26 -8.43 1.15
CA TYR A 84 -7.28 -8.44 0.07
C TYR A 84 -5.86 -8.30 0.63
N GLN A 85 -4.97 -9.20 0.23
CA GLN A 85 -3.57 -9.19 0.66
C GLN A 85 -2.64 -9.75 -0.43
N ALA A 86 -1.54 -9.05 -0.66
CA ALA A 86 -0.37 -9.60 -1.34
C ALA A 86 0.45 -10.45 -0.35
N ASN A 87 1.33 -11.31 -0.90
CA ASN A 87 2.22 -12.13 -0.08
C ASN A 87 3.19 -11.21 0.69
N LEU A 88 3.06 -11.17 2.02
CA LEU A 88 3.97 -10.47 2.92
C LEU A 88 4.78 -11.48 3.73
N ILE A 89 6.09 -11.27 3.85
CA ILE A 89 6.97 -12.13 4.65
C ILE A 89 7.55 -11.31 5.80
N ALA A 90 7.18 -11.60 7.04
CA ALA A 90 7.85 -11.02 8.20
C ALA A 90 9.08 -11.86 8.58
N LEU A 91 10.27 -11.26 8.54
CA LEU A 91 11.49 -11.87 9.08
C LEU A 91 11.79 -11.25 10.46
N LYS A 92 12.06 -12.11 11.44
CA LYS A 92 12.61 -11.69 12.73
C LYS A 92 14.09 -11.41 12.53
N VAL A 93 14.51 -10.17 12.78
CA VAL A 93 15.91 -9.74 12.77
C VAL A 93 16.43 -9.69 14.20
#